data_AF-A0A7C3GS60-F1
#
_entry.id   AF-A0A7C3GS60-F1
#
_cell.length_a   1.000
_cell.length_b   1.000
_cell.length_c   1.000
_cell.angle_alpha   90.00
_cell.angle_beta   90.00
_cell.angle_gamma   90.00
#
_symmetry.space_group_name_H-M   'P 1'
#
loop_
_entity.id
_entity.type
_entity.pdbx_description
1 polymer ?
#
loop_
_entity_poly.entity_id
_entity_poly.type
_entity_poly.pdbx_seq_one_letter_code
_entity_poly.pdbx_strand_id
1 'polypeptide(L)'
;MVELGKYNTLKAFRQTDYGWYLMDEAGTEEVLLPNKFVPENLEEGNELEVFVYNDSEDRVTATTQKPKITRGNFACLKVVATTNFGAFMDWGLDKDLLVPFS
;
A
#
# COMPACT_ATOMS: atom_id res chain seq x y z
N MET A 1 -7.27 -5.97 12.48
CA MET A 1 -8.02 -5.48 11.31
C MET A 1 -7.15 -4.50 10.56
N VAL A 2 -6.95 -4.76 9.29
CA VAL A 2 -6.09 -4.03 8.37
C VAL A 2 -6.80 -2.75 7.91
N GLU A 3 -6.14 -1.60 8.09
CA GLU A 3 -6.70 -0.31 7.71
C GLU A 3 -6.16 0.19 6.36
N LEU A 4 -7.06 0.34 5.38
CA LEU A 4 -6.74 0.90 4.06
C LEU A 4 -6.34 2.38 4.13
N GLY A 5 -5.30 2.79 3.41
CA GLY A 5 -4.81 4.16 3.38
C GLY A 5 -4.05 4.57 4.64
N LYS A 6 -3.62 3.60 5.46
CA LYS A 6 -2.82 3.80 6.67
C LYS A 6 -1.66 2.81 6.73
N TYR A 7 -0.72 3.10 7.62
CA TYR A 7 0.30 2.14 8.02
C TYR A 7 -0.29 1.11 8.98
N ASN A 8 0.12 -0.14 8.80
CA ASN A 8 -0.26 -1.28 9.61
C ASN A 8 1.00 -2.04 9.97
N THR A 9 1.15 -2.45 11.23
CA THR A 9 2.19 -3.40 11.64
C THR A 9 1.64 -4.81 11.46
N LEU A 10 2.20 -5.55 10.51
CA LEU A 10 1.72 -6.88 10.13
C LEU A 10 2.84 -7.91 10.19
N LYS A 11 2.49 -9.15 10.50
CA LYS A 11 3.44 -10.24 10.66
C LYS A 11 3.60 -11.03 9.36
N ALA A 12 4.84 -11.30 8.95
CA ALA A 12 5.13 -12.17 7.83
C ALA A 12 4.63 -13.60 8.12
N PHE A 13 3.67 -14.07 7.34
CA PHE A 13 2.99 -15.34 7.59
C PHE A 13 3.44 -16.45 6.64
N ARG A 14 3.45 -16.18 5.32
CA ARG A 14 3.89 -17.16 4.33
C ARG A 14 4.49 -16.50 3.10
N GLN A 15 5.54 -17.11 2.56
CA GLN A 15 6.16 -16.69 1.30
C GLN A 15 5.53 -17.42 0.12
N THR A 16 5.42 -16.72 -1.01
CA THR A 16 4.94 -17.24 -2.30
C THR A 16 5.80 -16.70 -3.43
N ASP A 17 5.59 -17.19 -4.65
CA ASP A 17 6.29 -16.72 -5.84
C ASP A 17 6.06 -15.23 -6.14
N TYR A 18 4.99 -14.63 -5.62
CA TYR A 18 4.61 -13.23 -5.87
C TYR A 18 5.01 -12.26 -4.74
N GLY A 19 5.44 -12.78 -3.59
CA GLY A 19 5.71 -11.97 -2.40
C GLY A 19 5.35 -12.68 -1.10
N TRP A 20 5.23 -11.88 -0.04
CA TRP A 20 4.88 -12.34 1.29
C TRP A 20 3.44 -12.01 1.61
N TYR A 21 2.68 -12.97 2.12
CA TYR A 21 1.43 -12.66 2.81
C TYR A 21 1.75 -12.21 4.22
N LEU A 22 1.26 -11.02 4.57
CA LEU A 22 1.35 -10.43 5.88
C LEU A 22 -0.01 -10.56 6.56
N MET A 23 -0.01 -10.91 7.84
CA MET A 23 -1.20 -11.19 8.62
C MET A 23 -1.31 -10.21 9.79
N ASP A 24 -2.53 -9.81 10.10
CA ASP A 24 -2.78 -9.01 11.29
C ASP A 24 -2.64 -9.83 12.58
N GLU A 25 -2.49 -9.16 13.73
CA GLU A 25 -2.28 -9.82 15.02
C GLU A 25 -3.42 -10.79 15.38
N ALA A 26 -4.65 -10.49 14.93
CA ALA A 26 -5.82 -11.32 15.16
C ALA A 26 -5.86 -12.59 14.28
N GLY A 27 -5.02 -12.69 13.25
CA GLY A 27 -5.01 -13.82 12.33
C GLY A 27 -6.24 -13.89 11.41
N THR A 28 -6.91 -12.76 11.19
CA THR A 28 -8.21 -12.70 10.49
C THR A 28 -8.11 -12.20 9.06
N GLU A 29 -7.13 -11.35 8.78
CA GLU A 29 -6.94 -10.72 7.47
C GLU A 29 -5.50 -10.90 7.01
N GLU A 30 -5.33 -11.32 5.75
CA GLU A 30 -4.03 -11.39 5.07
C GLU A 30 -3.97 -10.40 3.91
N VAL A 31 -2.79 -9.80 3.71
CA VAL A 31 -2.52 -8.89 2.60
C VAL A 31 -1.18 -9.25 1.96
N LEU A 32 -1.13 -9.20 0.63
CA LEU A 32 0.11 -9.47 -0.11
C LEU A 32 1.03 -8.25 -0.07
N LEU A 33 2.30 -8.47 0.30
CA LEU A 33 3.46 -7.61 0.06
C LEU A 33 4.21 -8.15 -1.17
N PRO A 34 4.06 -7.52 -2.35
CA PRO A 34 4.72 -7.96 -3.59
C PRO A 34 6.25 -8.00 -3.48
N ASN A 35 6.90 -8.95 -4.18
CA ASN A 35 8.35 -9.15 -4.16
C ASN A 35 9.19 -7.86 -4.29
N LYS A 36 8.76 -6.93 -5.15
CA LYS A 36 9.46 -5.65 -5.37
C LYS A 36 9.57 -4.77 -4.12
N PHE A 37 8.78 -5.04 -3.08
CA PHE A 37 8.72 -4.27 -1.84
C PHE A 37 9.18 -5.08 -0.62
N VAL A 38 9.63 -6.31 -0.81
CA VAL A 38 10.10 -7.19 0.25
C VAL A 38 11.52 -6.76 0.66
N PRO A 39 11.79 -6.47 1.94
CA PRO A 39 13.14 -6.24 2.44
C PRO A 39 14.01 -7.49 2.33
N GLU A 40 15.32 -7.32 2.14
CA GLU A 40 16.25 -8.43 1.85
C GLU A 40 16.29 -9.53 2.92
N ASN A 41 16.06 -9.17 4.19
CA ASN A 41 16.16 -10.10 5.33
C ASN A 41 14.79 -10.38 5.98
N LEU A 42 13.72 -10.39 5.19
CA LEU A 42 12.40 -10.72 5.71
C LEU A 42 12.25 -12.22 5.95
N GLU A 43 12.06 -12.61 7.20
CA GLU A 43 11.80 -13.99 7.61
C GLU A 43 10.37 -14.17 8.13
N GLU A 44 9.90 -15.42 8.11
CA GLU A 44 8.59 -15.77 8.67
C GLU A 44 8.53 -15.38 10.15
N GLY A 45 7.43 -14.74 10.52
CA GLY A 45 7.16 -14.27 11.86
C GLY A 45 7.74 -12.90 12.21
N ASN A 46 8.52 -12.26 11.32
CA ASN A 46 8.91 -10.86 11.49
C ASN A 46 7.71 -9.92 11.39
N GLU A 47 7.75 -8.81 12.12
CA GLU A 47 6.76 -7.74 12.03
C GLU A 47 7.30 -6.59 11.18
N LEU A 48 6.48 -6.13 10.24
CA LEU A 48 6.79 -4.99 9.38
C LEU A 48 5.69 -3.94 9.46
N GLU A 49 6.10 -2.68 9.54
CA GLU A 49 5.23 -1.55 9.26
C GLU A 49 5.12 -1.37 7.74
N VAL A 50 3.92 -1.54 7.20
CA VAL A 50 3.62 -1.41 5.77
C VAL A 50 2.44 -0.49 5.54
N PHE A 51 2.43 0.20 4.41
CA PHE A 51 1.27 0.97 3.98
C PHE A 51 0.32 0.08 3.18
N VAL A 52 -0.96 0.06 3.54
CA VAL A 52 -1.97 -0.76 2.85
C VAL A 52 -2.84 0.11 1.95
N TYR A 53 -2.98 -0.25 0.69
CA TYR A 53 -3.71 0.51 -0.33
C TYR A 53 -4.27 -0.41 -1.43
N ASN A 54 -5.04 0.17 -2.35
CA ASN A 54 -5.53 -0.55 -3.53
C ASN A 54 -4.56 -0.39 -4.69
N ASP A 55 -4.12 -1.52 -5.26
CA ASP A 55 -3.29 -1.53 -6.47
C ASP A 55 -4.08 -1.10 -7.72
N SER A 56 -3.47 -1.23 -8.90
CA SER A 56 -4.10 -0.89 -10.18
C SER A 56 -5.26 -1.79 -10.59
N GLU A 57 -5.41 -2.96 -9.95
CA GLU A 57 -6.51 -3.92 -10.17
C GLU A 57 -7.56 -3.84 -9.04
N ASP A 58 -7.53 -2.77 -8.24
CA ASP A 58 -8.39 -2.55 -7.07
C ASP A 58 -8.33 -3.66 -6.01
N ARG A 59 -7.18 -4.34 -5.92
CA ARG A 59 -6.90 -5.32 -4.86
C ARG A 59 -6.20 -4.65 -3.69
N VAL A 60 -6.59 -5.03 -2.48
CA VAL A 60 -5.89 -4.62 -1.25
C VAL A 60 -4.49 -5.23 -1.23
N THR A 61 -3.46 -4.40 -1.13
CA THR A 61 -2.06 -4.82 -1.09
C THR A 61 -1.26 -3.95 -0.11
N ALA A 62 -0.12 -4.47 0.33
CA ALA A 62 0.83 -3.79 1.19
C ALA A 62 2.05 -3.31 0.39
N THR A 63 2.66 -2.22 0.82
CA THR A 63 3.94 -1.72 0.29
C THR A 63 4.82 -1.17 1.40
N THR A 64 6.13 -1.27 1.22
CA THR A 64 7.16 -0.61 2.04
C THR A 64 7.53 0.78 1.48
N GLN A 65 6.99 1.15 0.31
CA GLN A 65 7.08 2.51 -0.19
C GLN A 65 6.33 3.47 0.74
N LYS A 66 6.82 4.71 0.81
CA LYS A 66 6.26 5.73 1.69
C LYS A 66 5.41 6.71 0.88
N PRO A 67 4.07 6.68 1.00
CA PRO A 67 3.25 7.68 0.37
C PRO A 67 3.49 9.06 1.00
N LYS A 68 3.30 10.12 0.21
CA LYS A 68 3.41 11.52 0.62
C LYS A 68 2.22 12.00 1.46
N ILE A 69 1.13 11.24 1.48
CA ILE A 69 -0.10 11.53 2.20
C ILE A 69 -0.75 10.22 2.66
N THR A 70 -1.47 10.27 3.79
CA THR A 70 -2.23 9.13 4.33
C THR A 70 -3.69 9.52 4.55
N ARG A 71 -4.58 8.54 4.71
CA ARG A 71 -6.02 8.74 4.89
C ARG A 71 -6.30 9.68 6.08
N GLY A 72 -7.10 10.71 5.84
CA GLY A 72 -7.49 11.70 6.85
C GLY A 72 -6.51 12.86 7.04
N ASN A 73 -5.41 12.89 6.28
CA ASN A 73 -4.45 14.00 6.29
C ASN A 73 -4.54 14.83 5.00
N PHE A 74 -3.82 15.95 4.98
CA PHE A 74 -3.71 16.86 3.83
C PHE A 74 -2.24 17.06 3.44
N ALA A 75 -1.98 17.15 2.14
CA ALA A 75 -0.66 17.44 1.60
C ALA A 75 -0.77 18.12 0.22
N CYS A 76 0.24 18.91 -0.14
CA CYS A 76 0.39 19.40 -1.52
C CYS A 76 1.11 18.33 -2.36
N LEU A 77 0.46 17.87 -3.43
CA LEU A 77 0.98 16.86 -4.34
C LEU A 77 1.21 17.44 -5.74
N LYS A 78 2.14 16.84 -6.48
CA LYS A 78 2.42 17.23 -7.86
C LYS A 78 1.40 16.59 -8.80
N VAL A 79 0.82 17.39 -9.70
CA VAL A 79 0.02 16.87 -10.82
C VAL A 79 0.95 16.22 -11.84
N VAL A 80 0.71 14.96 -12.18
CA VAL A 80 1.47 14.24 -13.22
C VAL A 80 0.71 14.09 -14.53
N ALA A 81 -0.61 14.08 -14.48
CA ALA A 81 -1.47 14.09 -15.67
C ALA A 81 -2.81 14.75 -15.40
N THR A 82 -3.44 15.25 -16.45
CA THR A 82 -4.84 15.71 -16.43
C THR A 82 -5.62 15.01 -17.53
N THR A 83 -6.91 14.79 -17.25
CA THR A 83 -7.86 14.17 -18.18
C THR A 83 -9.16 14.96 -18.16
N ASN A 84 -10.14 14.54 -18.96
CA ASN A 84 -11.45 15.19 -19.00
C ASN A 84 -12.27 15.00 -17.71
N PHE A 85 -11.91 14.02 -16.85
CA PHE A 85 -12.67 13.68 -15.65
C PHE A 85 -11.92 13.98 -14.33
N GLY A 86 -10.64 14.34 -14.39
CA GLY A 86 -9.87 14.66 -13.20
C GLY A 86 -8.37 14.83 -13.44
N ALA A 87 -7.63 15.02 -12.34
CA ALA A 87 -6.19 15.12 -12.31
C ALA A 87 -5.58 13.94 -11.55
N PHE A 88 -4.44 13.45 -12.03
CA PHE A 88 -3.66 12.42 -11.37
C PHE A 88 -2.50 13.05 -10.60
N MET A 89 -2.38 12.68 -9.33
CA MET A 89 -1.44 13.25 -8.37
C MET A 89 -0.39 12.22 -7.98
N ASP A 90 0.88 12.61 -8.09
CA ASP A 90 2.00 11.83 -7.57
C ASP A 90 2.03 11.95 -6.04
N TRP A 91 1.66 10.84 -5.41
CA TRP A 91 1.69 10.63 -3.97
C TRP A 91 2.79 9.67 -3.52
N GLY A 92 3.75 9.32 -4.38
CA GLY A 92 4.93 8.51 -4.02
C GLY A 92 4.76 6.99 -4.09
N LEU A 93 3.62 6.48 -4.58
CA LEU A 93 3.43 5.06 -4.90
C LEU A 93 3.36 4.86 -6.42
N ASP A 94 3.41 3.61 -6.87
CA ASP A 94 3.41 3.27 -8.30
C ASP A 94 2.09 3.61 -9.02
N LYS A 95 0.97 3.65 -8.29
CA LYS A 95 -0.33 4.11 -8.79
C LYS A 95 -0.50 5.58 -8.44
N ASP A 96 -0.95 6.43 -9.35
CA ASP A 96 -1.28 7.83 -9.04
C ASP A 96 -2.66 7.97 -8.38
N LEU A 97 -2.84 9.01 -7.54
CA LEU A 97 -4.14 9.34 -6.96
C LEU A 97 -4.98 10.16 -7.94
N LEU A 98 -6.18 9.68 -8.24
CA LEU A 98 -7.17 10.46 -8.99
C LEU A 98 -7.87 11.46 -8.07
N VAL A 99 -7.84 12.73 -8.45
CA VAL A 99 -8.72 13.78 -7.93
C VAL A 99 -9.75 14.11 -9.01
N PRO A 100 -11.01 13.67 -8.88
CA PRO A 100 -12.05 13.96 -9.85
C PRO A 100 -12.43 15.45 -9.83
N PHE A 101 -12.93 15.98 -10.94
CA PHE A 101 -13.41 17.37 -11.01
C PHE A 101 -14.78 17.59 -10.35
N SER A 102 -15.55 16.51 -10.13
CA SER A 102 -16.88 16.51 -9.53
C SER A 102 -17.13 15.26 -8.70
#